data_AF-A0AAU7EE49-F1
#
_entry.id   AF-A0AAU7EE49-F1
#
_cell.length_a   1.000
_cell.length_b   1.000
_cell.length_c   1.000
_cell.angle_alpha   90.00
_cell.angle_beta   90.00
_cell.angle_gamma   90.00
#
_symmetry.space_group_name_H-M   'P 1'
#
loop_
_entity.id
_entity.type
_entity.pdbx_description
1 polymer ?
#
loop_
_entity_poly.entity_id
_entity_poly.type
_entity_poly.pdbx_seq_one_letter_code
_entity_poly.pdbx_strand_id
1 'polypeptide(L)'
;MLPHICEKPMGIFSRFKKKGDVNLSKSDFKTQSEDFEVLSVKVSGDFFEKFPQAKKKDNYTGKSTLITNTAILSLFGNKVKITYNPSEIELNEDKFINQMNRNLNWIANNESEIKIGISKKLLILKNESWLQENESELSKNEFIKRIKLTSISFFGKGNSELIFDDGDLFWEHEIVADLNTKNKLTDVNIRG
;
A
#
# COMPACT_ATOMS: atom_id res chain seq x y z
N MET A 1 14.19 -26.52 44.42
CA MET A 1 14.40 -25.10 44.08
C MET A 1 14.84 -25.06 42.63
N LEU A 2 13.89 -24.88 41.71
CA LEU A 2 14.13 -24.85 40.25
C LEU A 2 14.27 -23.38 39.82
N PRO A 3 15.24 -23.00 38.96
CA PRO A 3 15.29 -21.66 38.44
C PRO A 3 14.31 -21.50 37.28
N HIS A 4 13.46 -20.48 37.39
CA HIS A 4 12.61 -19.98 36.31
C HIS A 4 13.47 -19.49 35.14
N ILE A 5 13.31 -20.10 33.97
CA ILE A 5 13.78 -19.56 32.70
C ILE A 5 12.74 -18.52 32.26
N CYS A 6 13.10 -17.24 32.35
CA CYS A 6 12.34 -16.14 31.79
C CYS A 6 12.73 -16.00 30.32
N GLU A 7 11.92 -16.53 29.41
CA GLU A 7 12.03 -16.25 27.99
C GLU A 7 11.69 -14.79 27.73
N LYS A 8 12.72 -13.96 27.48
CA LYS A 8 12.53 -12.59 26.99
C LYS A 8 11.98 -12.66 25.56
N PRO A 9 10.90 -11.92 25.23
CA PRO A 9 10.55 -11.73 23.82
C PRO A 9 11.69 -10.99 23.13
N MET A 10 12.20 -11.56 22.03
CA MET A 10 13.10 -10.90 21.09
C MET A 10 12.36 -9.74 20.40
N GLY A 11 12.17 -8.65 21.14
CA GLY A 11 11.95 -7.34 20.55
C GLY A 11 13.30 -6.83 20.06
N ILE A 12 13.44 -6.64 18.75
CA ILE A 12 14.57 -5.91 18.17
C ILE A 12 14.43 -4.46 18.65
N PHE A 13 15.09 -4.11 19.76
CA PHE A 13 15.22 -2.74 20.21
C PHE A 13 16.26 -2.04 19.32
N SER A 14 15.78 -1.48 18.22
CA SER A 14 16.55 -0.58 17.36
C SER A 14 16.91 0.70 18.13
N ARG A 15 18.13 0.75 18.63
CA ARG A 15 18.84 1.94 19.11
C ARG A 15 18.69 3.07 18.07
N PHE A 16 17.99 4.15 18.45
CA PHE A 16 17.91 5.46 17.78
C PHE A 16 18.27 5.51 16.29
N LYS A 17 17.36 5.07 15.41
CA LYS A 17 17.39 5.47 13.99
C LYS A 17 16.84 6.88 13.87
N LYS A 18 17.51 7.76 13.11
CA LYS A 18 16.93 9.06 12.73
C LYS A 18 15.58 8.82 12.05
N LYS A 19 14.66 9.78 12.16
CA LYS A 19 13.42 9.81 11.38
C LYS A 19 13.80 9.65 9.90
N GLY A 20 13.48 8.51 9.29
CA GLY A 20 13.74 8.25 7.86
C GLY A 20 14.96 7.38 7.49
N ASP A 21 15.49 6.52 8.37
CA ASP A 21 16.50 5.49 7.99
C ASP A 21 15.88 4.08 7.84
N VAL A 22 14.94 3.95 6.91
CA VAL A 22 14.38 2.66 6.48
C VAL A 22 15.43 1.92 5.65
N ASN A 23 15.69 0.68 6.04
CA ASN A 23 16.62 -0.22 5.37
C ASN A 23 16.13 -1.67 5.57
N LEU A 24 15.13 -2.05 4.78
CA LEU A 24 14.61 -3.41 4.73
C LEU A 24 15.52 -4.31 3.90
N SER A 25 15.53 -5.58 4.25
CA SER A 25 16.17 -6.69 3.58
C SER A 25 15.14 -7.79 3.35
N LYS A 26 15.47 -8.79 2.52
CA LYS A 26 14.56 -9.91 2.26
C LYS A 26 14.13 -10.64 3.54
N SER A 27 15.02 -10.76 4.53
CA SER A 27 14.72 -11.40 5.82
C SER A 27 13.71 -10.65 6.69
N ASP A 28 13.45 -9.37 6.41
CA ASP A 28 12.45 -8.59 7.13
C ASP A 28 11.01 -8.88 6.66
N PHE A 29 10.86 -9.61 5.55
CA PHE A 29 9.57 -9.96 4.97
C PHE A 29 9.12 -11.35 5.39
N LYS A 30 7.83 -11.46 5.72
CA LYS A 30 7.11 -12.72 5.80
C LYS A 30 6.42 -12.99 4.48
N THR A 31 6.70 -14.15 3.89
CA THR A 31 6.01 -14.61 2.67
C THR A 31 4.74 -15.34 3.05
N GLN A 32 3.62 -14.95 2.44
CA GLN A 32 2.35 -15.64 2.50
C GLN A 32 2.00 -16.11 1.09
N SER A 33 1.44 -17.32 0.99
CA SER A 33 0.94 -17.90 -0.26
C SER A 33 -0.53 -18.24 -0.09
N GLU A 34 -1.36 -17.74 -0.99
CA GLU A 34 -2.80 -18.05 -1.02
C GLU A 34 -3.13 -18.70 -2.35
N ASP A 35 -3.64 -19.93 -2.30
CA ASP A 35 -4.12 -20.63 -3.48
C ASP A 35 -5.57 -20.23 -3.74
N PHE A 36 -5.85 -19.83 -4.97
CA PHE A 36 -7.18 -19.50 -5.43
C PHE A 36 -7.53 -20.24 -6.71
N GLU A 37 -8.79 -20.63 -6.81
CA GLU A 37 -9.36 -21.26 -7.99
C GLU A 37 -10.25 -20.25 -8.70
N VAL A 38 -9.82 -19.86 -9.89
CA VAL A 38 -10.62 -19.02 -10.78
C VAL A 38 -11.73 -19.90 -11.35
N LEU A 39 -12.95 -19.71 -10.83
CA LEU A 39 -14.12 -20.51 -11.22
C LEU A 39 -14.61 -20.18 -12.64
N SER A 40 -14.49 -18.93 -13.08
CA SER A 40 -14.71 -18.52 -14.48
C SER A 40 -14.30 -17.07 -14.71
N VAL A 41 -13.56 -16.81 -15.78
CA VAL A 41 -13.41 -15.47 -16.36
C VAL A 41 -13.98 -15.47 -17.77
N LYS A 42 -14.89 -14.52 -18.05
CA LYS A 42 -15.35 -14.21 -19.40
C LYS A 42 -14.52 -13.07 -19.96
N VAL A 43 -13.87 -13.32 -21.09
CA VAL A 43 -13.13 -12.30 -21.82
C VAL A 43 -13.96 -11.91 -23.04
N SER A 44 -14.34 -10.65 -23.15
CA SER A 44 -15.16 -10.11 -24.25
C SER A 44 -14.48 -8.92 -24.94
N GLY A 45 -15.02 -8.56 -26.10
CA GLY A 45 -14.56 -7.39 -26.87
C GLY A 45 -13.39 -7.70 -27.80
N ASP A 46 -12.60 -6.66 -28.09
CA ASP A 46 -11.48 -6.66 -29.04
C ASP A 46 -10.20 -7.35 -28.51
N PHE A 47 -10.26 -7.96 -27.32
CA PHE A 47 -9.13 -8.65 -26.70
C PHE A 47 -8.50 -9.70 -27.63
N PHE A 48 -9.31 -10.55 -28.25
CA PHE A 48 -8.79 -11.59 -29.15
C PHE A 48 -8.30 -11.05 -30.50
N GLU A 49 -8.76 -9.87 -30.90
CA GLU A 49 -8.24 -9.18 -32.08
C GLU A 49 -6.85 -8.60 -31.79
N LYS A 50 -6.65 -8.05 -30.59
CA LYS A 50 -5.37 -7.53 -30.11
C LYS A 50 -4.36 -8.63 -29.73
N PHE A 51 -4.84 -9.81 -29.35
CA PHE A 51 -4.03 -10.95 -28.94
C PHE A 51 -4.45 -12.23 -29.69
N PRO A 52 -4.17 -12.34 -31.00
CA PRO A 52 -4.64 -13.45 -31.84
C PRO A 52 -4.10 -14.82 -31.41
N GLN A 53 -2.97 -14.85 -30.68
CA GLN A 53 -2.41 -16.06 -30.07
C GLN A 53 -3.22 -16.59 -28.87
N ALA A 54 -4.14 -15.80 -28.30
CA ALA A 54 -4.96 -16.22 -27.17
C ALA A 54 -6.05 -17.20 -27.65
N LYS A 55 -6.09 -18.38 -27.04
CA LYS A 55 -7.10 -19.40 -27.38
C LYS A 55 -8.47 -18.95 -26.86
N LYS A 56 -9.39 -18.59 -27.75
CA LYS A 56 -10.77 -18.24 -27.41
C LYS A 56 -11.46 -19.41 -26.69
N LYS A 57 -11.99 -19.14 -25.50
CA LYS A 57 -12.79 -20.08 -24.69
C LYS A 57 -13.98 -19.34 -24.10
N ASP A 58 -15.09 -20.04 -23.90
CA ASP A 58 -16.29 -19.46 -23.30
C ASP A 58 -16.07 -19.02 -21.86
N ASN A 59 -15.23 -19.77 -21.12
CA ASN A 59 -14.77 -19.42 -19.79
C ASN A 59 -13.32 -19.90 -19.59
N TYR A 60 -12.52 -19.10 -18.88
CA TYR A 60 -11.21 -19.52 -18.40
C TYR A 60 -11.30 -19.90 -16.93
N THR A 61 -10.75 -21.07 -16.58
CA THR A 61 -10.61 -21.54 -15.22
C THR A 61 -9.16 -21.92 -14.95
N GLY A 62 -8.73 -21.84 -13.69
CA GLY A 62 -7.35 -22.16 -13.34
C GLY A 62 -7.08 -22.02 -11.86
N LYS A 63 -6.13 -22.82 -11.37
CA LYS A 63 -5.53 -22.62 -10.05
C LYS A 63 -4.37 -21.66 -10.18
N SER A 64 -4.29 -20.73 -9.26
CA SER A 64 -3.19 -19.77 -9.18
C SER A 64 -2.82 -19.56 -7.72
N THR A 65 -1.56 -19.25 -7.47
CA THR A 65 -1.03 -18.97 -6.15
C THR A 65 -0.62 -17.51 -6.09
N LEU A 66 -1.20 -16.75 -5.17
CA LEU A 66 -0.79 -15.38 -4.89
C LEU A 66 0.30 -15.44 -3.84
N ILE A 67 1.47 -14.88 -4.16
CA ILE A 67 2.57 -14.78 -3.20
C ILE A 67 2.70 -13.33 -2.78
N THR A 68 2.60 -13.05 -1.48
CA THR A 68 2.76 -11.71 -0.94
C THR A 68 3.86 -11.70 0.11
N ASN A 69 4.83 -10.81 -0.05
CA ASN A 69 5.83 -10.52 0.95
C ASN A 69 5.37 -9.32 1.78
N THR A 70 5.32 -9.49 3.10
CA THR A 70 4.85 -8.45 4.04
C THR A 70 5.89 -8.11 5.09
N ALA A 71 6.14 -6.82 5.29
CA ALA A 71 6.86 -6.29 6.45
C ALA A 71 5.97 -5.26 7.19
N ILE A 72 6.31 -4.94 8.43
CA ILE A 72 5.62 -3.89 9.21
C ILE A 72 6.66 -2.88 9.67
N LEU A 73 6.41 -1.60 9.38
CA LEU A 73 7.26 -0.48 9.77
C LEU A 73 6.48 0.53 10.61
N SER A 74 7.19 1.34 11.40
CA SER A 74 6.60 2.53 12.00
C SER A 74 6.89 3.74 11.13
N LEU A 75 5.86 4.29 10.47
CA LEU A 75 5.94 5.51 9.65
C LEU A 75 4.87 6.51 10.13
N PHE A 76 5.24 7.78 10.26
CA PHE A 76 4.35 8.85 10.72
C PHE A 76 3.71 8.58 12.10
N GLY A 77 4.36 7.77 12.94
CA GLY A 77 3.81 7.32 14.23
C GLY A 77 2.81 6.16 14.13
N ASN A 78 2.52 5.67 12.93
CA ASN A 78 1.60 4.56 12.68
C ASN A 78 2.35 3.27 12.35
N LYS A 79 1.76 2.12 12.66
CA LYS A 79 2.20 0.83 12.11
C LYS A 79 1.70 0.73 10.68
N VAL A 80 2.62 0.63 9.74
CA VAL A 80 2.35 0.60 8.30
C VAL A 80 2.77 -0.75 7.74
N LYS A 81 1.83 -1.43 7.08
CA LYS A 81 2.09 -2.68 6.36
C LYS A 81 2.78 -2.35 5.05
N ILE A 82 3.90 -3.02 4.76
CA ILE A 82 4.62 -2.90 3.50
C ILE A 82 4.47 -4.20 2.73
N THR A 83 3.95 -4.15 1.51
CA THR A 83 3.68 -5.34 0.70
C THR A 83 4.28 -5.24 -0.70
N TYR A 84 4.70 -6.38 -1.22
CA TYR A 84 4.92 -6.57 -2.66
C TYR A 84 4.66 -8.02 -3.04
N ASN A 85 4.24 -8.24 -4.28
CA ASN A 85 4.14 -9.55 -4.88
C ASN A 85 5.41 -9.83 -5.72
N PRO A 86 6.21 -10.87 -5.40
CA PRO A 86 7.40 -11.22 -6.17
C PRO A 86 7.13 -11.53 -7.65
N SER A 87 5.91 -11.88 -8.05
CA SER A 87 5.56 -12.09 -9.47
C SER A 87 5.27 -10.80 -10.23
N GLU A 88 5.10 -9.67 -9.53
CA GLU A 88 4.75 -8.37 -10.12
C GLU A 88 5.93 -7.40 -10.18
N ILE A 89 7.11 -7.81 -9.70
CA ILE A 89 8.31 -6.99 -9.78
C ILE A 89 9.00 -7.16 -11.14
N GLU A 90 9.48 -6.06 -11.70
CA GLU A 90 10.24 -6.06 -12.96
C GLU A 90 11.76 -6.07 -12.75
N LEU A 91 12.20 -5.96 -11.49
CA LEU A 91 13.59 -5.94 -11.08
C LEU A 91 13.93 -7.24 -10.36
N ASN A 92 15.21 -7.63 -10.37
CA ASN A 92 15.70 -8.61 -9.42
C ASN A 92 15.34 -8.16 -7.99
N GLU A 93 14.95 -9.11 -7.14
CA GLU A 93 14.36 -8.84 -5.82
C GLU A 93 15.25 -7.95 -4.93
N ASP A 94 16.58 -8.17 -4.90
CA ASP A 94 17.48 -7.32 -4.11
C ASP A 94 17.52 -5.88 -4.64
N LYS A 95 17.50 -5.70 -5.97
CA LYS A 95 17.42 -4.37 -6.60
C LYS A 95 16.07 -3.72 -6.32
N PHE A 96 15.00 -4.50 -6.33
CA PHE A 96 13.65 -4.04 -6.00
C PHE A 96 13.58 -3.56 -4.54
N ILE A 97 14.07 -4.34 -3.58
CA ILE A 97 14.12 -3.96 -2.16
C ILE A 97 14.96 -2.70 -1.96
N ASN A 98 16.10 -2.58 -2.64
CA ASN A 98 16.91 -1.36 -2.61
C ASN A 98 16.17 -0.13 -3.15
N GLN A 99 15.42 -0.29 -4.24
CA GLN A 99 14.59 0.78 -4.77
C GLN A 99 13.47 1.15 -3.80
N MET A 100 12.73 0.16 -3.30
CA MET A 100 11.71 0.31 -2.27
C MET A 100 12.23 1.05 -1.03
N ASN A 101 13.44 0.73 -0.53
CA ASN A 101 14.05 1.47 0.58
C ASN A 101 14.26 2.95 0.27
N ARG A 102 14.68 3.30 -0.95
CA ARG A 102 14.81 4.71 -1.37
C ARG A 102 13.44 5.41 -1.39
N ASN A 103 12.41 4.73 -1.90
CA ASN A 103 11.04 5.25 -1.91
C ASN A 103 10.52 5.43 -0.47
N LEU A 104 10.68 4.43 0.40
CA LEU A 104 10.27 4.47 1.81
C LEU A 104 10.97 5.59 2.59
N ASN A 105 12.26 5.81 2.35
CA ASN A 105 12.99 6.92 2.96
C ASN A 105 12.47 8.27 2.48
N TRP A 106 12.10 8.41 1.22
CA TRP A 106 11.44 9.62 0.75
C TRP A 106 10.07 9.80 1.41
N ILE A 107 9.23 8.75 1.45
CA ILE A 107 7.90 8.80 2.07
C ILE A 107 8.03 9.22 3.55
N ALA A 108 8.92 8.58 4.31
CA ALA A 108 9.15 8.86 5.72
C ALA A 108 9.52 10.33 6.02
N ASN A 109 10.13 11.02 5.04
CA ASN A 109 10.56 12.41 5.16
C ASN A 109 9.57 13.42 4.56
N ASN A 110 8.53 12.98 3.85
CA ASN A 110 7.63 13.86 3.08
C ASN A 110 6.15 13.70 3.45
N GLU A 111 5.84 13.36 4.70
CA GLU A 111 4.45 13.21 5.19
C GLU A 111 3.55 14.40 4.82
N SER A 112 4.02 15.61 5.12
CA SER A 112 3.25 16.84 4.90
C SER A 112 2.99 17.06 3.41
N GLU A 113 3.99 16.82 2.55
CA GLU A 113 3.83 16.97 1.11
C GLU A 113 2.77 16.01 0.55
N ILE A 114 2.84 14.73 0.95
CA ILE A 114 1.89 13.70 0.53
C ILE A 114 0.48 14.06 0.99
N LYS A 115 0.28 14.33 2.28
CA LYS A 115 -1.04 14.65 2.84
C LYS A 115 -1.62 15.95 2.27
N ILE A 116 -0.78 16.96 1.99
CA ILE A 116 -1.21 18.17 1.29
C ILE A 116 -1.67 17.82 -0.13
N GLY A 117 -0.95 16.96 -0.86
CA GLY A 117 -1.33 16.49 -2.19
C GLY A 117 -2.70 15.82 -2.20
N ILE A 118 -2.93 14.90 -1.26
CA ILE A 118 -4.22 14.21 -1.07
C ILE A 118 -5.33 15.23 -0.77
N SER A 119 -5.13 16.12 0.20
CA SER A 119 -6.17 17.09 0.59
C SER A 119 -6.59 18.00 -0.56
N LYS A 120 -5.67 18.38 -1.46
CA LYS A 120 -6.01 19.21 -2.63
C LYS A 120 -6.98 18.51 -3.58
N LYS A 121 -6.98 17.18 -3.60
CA LYS A 121 -7.84 16.38 -4.48
C LYS A 121 -9.17 16.02 -3.83
N LEU A 122 -9.12 15.59 -2.57
CA LEU A 122 -10.29 14.96 -1.92
C LEU A 122 -11.05 15.88 -0.96
N LEU A 123 -10.49 17.01 -0.52
CA LEU A 123 -11.19 17.88 0.43
C LEU A 123 -12.46 18.50 -0.16
N ILE A 124 -12.38 18.96 -1.41
CA ILE A 124 -13.52 19.53 -2.13
C ILE A 124 -14.62 18.47 -2.25
N LEU A 125 -14.24 17.27 -2.72
CA LEU A 125 -15.17 16.15 -2.82
C LEU A 125 -15.82 15.82 -1.46
N LYS A 126 -15.04 15.78 -0.38
CA LYS A 126 -15.58 15.55 0.98
C LYS A 126 -16.65 16.58 1.34
N ASN A 127 -16.33 17.87 1.21
CA ASN A 127 -17.22 18.95 1.62
C ASN A 127 -18.44 19.10 0.71
N GLU A 128 -18.35 18.73 -0.56
CA GLU A 128 -19.47 18.89 -1.52
C GLU A 128 -20.43 17.70 -1.57
N SER A 129 -19.97 16.48 -1.28
CA SER A 129 -20.76 15.27 -1.57
C SER A 129 -20.76 14.19 -0.49
N TRP A 130 -19.95 14.34 0.56
CA TRP A 130 -19.78 13.30 1.59
C TRP A 130 -20.01 13.81 3.01
N LEU A 131 -20.49 15.04 3.18
CA LEU A 131 -20.94 15.53 4.49
C LEU A 131 -22.23 14.83 4.90
N GLN A 132 -22.33 14.48 6.19
CA GLN A 132 -23.60 14.13 6.79
C GLN A 132 -24.47 15.38 6.99
N GLU A 133 -25.79 15.22 7.14
CA GLU A 133 -26.76 16.34 7.24
C GLU A 133 -26.42 17.41 8.31
N ASN A 134 -25.63 17.03 9.33
CA ASN A 134 -25.23 17.91 10.43
C ASN A 134 -23.70 18.06 10.55
N GLU A 135 -22.93 17.61 9.56
CA GLU A 135 -21.48 17.73 9.55
C GLU A 135 -21.07 19.08 8.96
N SER A 136 -20.22 19.83 9.67
CA SER A 136 -19.63 21.06 9.13
C SER A 136 -18.53 20.75 8.14
N GLU A 137 -18.33 21.65 7.17
CA GLU A 137 -17.19 21.58 6.25
C GLU A 137 -15.87 21.40 6.98
N LEU A 138 -15.04 20.50 6.49
CA LEU A 138 -13.70 20.31 7.02
C LEU A 138 -12.76 21.39 6.48
N SER A 139 -11.91 21.92 7.36
CA SER A 139 -10.72 22.61 6.93
C SER A 139 -9.65 21.62 6.44
N LYS A 140 -8.73 22.11 5.60
CA LYS A 140 -7.57 21.34 5.16
C LYS A 140 -6.76 20.74 6.31
N ASN A 141 -6.61 21.49 7.40
CA ASN A 141 -5.83 21.04 8.56
C ASN A 141 -6.53 19.91 9.32
N GLU A 142 -7.87 19.93 9.40
CA GLU A 142 -8.64 18.85 10.02
C GLU A 142 -8.60 17.60 9.16
N PHE A 143 -8.76 17.75 7.84
CA PHE A 143 -8.64 16.64 6.89
C PHE A 143 -7.28 15.95 6.99
N ILE A 144 -6.17 16.70 6.93
CA ILE A 144 -4.81 16.17 7.02
C ILE A 144 -4.53 15.46 8.36
N LYS A 145 -5.14 15.94 9.45
CA LYS A 145 -4.99 15.34 10.79
C LYS A 145 -5.74 14.01 10.91
N ARG A 146 -6.87 13.85 10.22
CA ARG A 146 -7.68 12.63 10.29
C ARG A 146 -7.05 11.46 9.53
N ILE A 147 -6.51 11.71 8.35
CA ILE A 147 -5.95 10.65 7.51
C ILE A 147 -4.65 10.04 8.10
N LYS A 148 -4.58 8.72 8.15
CA LYS A 148 -3.46 7.94 8.70
C LYS A 148 -3.01 6.88 7.71
N LEU A 149 -1.71 6.88 7.40
CA LEU A 149 -1.13 5.86 6.53
C LEU A 149 -1.18 4.50 7.24
N THR A 150 -1.78 3.49 6.59
CA THR A 150 -1.95 2.13 7.12
C THR A 150 -1.18 1.09 6.31
N SER A 151 -1.05 1.28 5.00
CA SER A 151 -0.36 0.33 4.13
C SER A 151 0.36 1.01 2.95
N ILE A 152 1.41 0.38 2.45
CA ILE A 152 2.08 0.73 1.20
C ILE A 152 2.31 -0.56 0.40
N SER A 153 1.78 -0.61 -0.81
CA SER A 153 1.99 -1.70 -1.76
C SER A 153 2.96 -1.26 -2.85
N PHE A 154 4.03 -2.02 -3.10
CA PHE A 154 4.99 -1.77 -4.15
C PHE A 154 4.84 -2.77 -5.31
N PHE A 155 5.00 -2.29 -6.54
CA PHE A 155 4.85 -3.08 -7.76
C PHE A 155 5.74 -2.57 -8.91
N GLY A 156 5.90 -3.39 -9.95
CA GLY A 156 6.67 -3.09 -11.15
C GLY A 156 8.13 -2.72 -10.83
N LYS A 157 8.54 -1.50 -11.20
CA LYS A 157 9.89 -0.96 -10.94
C LYS A 157 10.02 -0.17 -9.63
N GLY A 158 9.04 -0.27 -8.73
CA GLY A 158 8.99 0.53 -7.50
C GLY A 158 7.99 1.68 -7.57
N ASN A 159 6.93 1.55 -8.37
CA ASN A 159 5.72 2.34 -8.15
C ASN A 159 5.08 1.86 -6.84
N SER A 160 4.31 2.73 -6.19
CA SER A 160 3.68 2.39 -4.93
C SER A 160 2.30 3.00 -4.78
N GLU A 161 1.40 2.21 -4.20
CA GLU A 161 0.09 2.63 -3.73
C GLU A 161 0.18 2.85 -2.21
N LEU A 162 -0.21 4.03 -1.73
CA LEU A 162 -0.28 4.35 -0.30
C LEU A 162 -1.75 4.35 0.12
N ILE A 163 -2.08 3.53 1.11
CA ILE A 163 -3.43 3.37 1.63
C ILE A 163 -3.52 4.11 2.96
N PHE A 164 -4.52 4.98 3.07
CA PHE A 164 -4.82 5.75 4.27
C PHE A 164 -6.20 5.38 4.81
N ASP A 165 -6.23 5.06 6.10
CA ASP A 165 -7.44 5.15 6.92
C ASP A 165 -7.81 6.63 7.04
N ASP A 166 -9.01 6.98 6.61
CA ASP A 166 -9.49 8.35 6.59
C ASP A 166 -10.23 8.76 7.86
N GLY A 167 -10.47 7.82 8.78
CA GLY A 167 -11.26 8.04 9.98
C GLY A 167 -12.75 8.24 9.71
N ASP A 168 -13.29 7.52 8.72
CA ASP A 168 -14.68 7.54 8.27
C ASP A 168 -15.10 8.87 7.61
N LEU A 169 -14.20 9.47 6.83
CA LEU A 169 -14.54 10.65 6.03
C LEU A 169 -15.37 10.30 4.79
N PHE A 170 -15.15 9.09 4.25
CA PHE A 170 -15.75 8.59 3.02
C PHE A 170 -16.50 7.27 3.24
N TRP A 171 -17.26 7.16 4.34
CA TRP A 171 -18.19 6.05 4.63
C TRP A 171 -17.60 4.66 4.36
N GLU A 172 -16.71 4.21 5.25
CA GLU A 172 -15.97 2.93 5.17
C GLU A 172 -15.02 2.76 3.96
N HIS A 173 -14.88 3.77 3.09
CA HIS A 173 -13.88 3.73 2.01
C HIS A 173 -12.50 4.16 2.50
N GLU A 174 -11.47 3.67 1.84
CA GLU A 174 -10.08 4.06 2.08
C GLU A 174 -9.62 5.10 1.05
N ILE A 175 -8.68 5.95 1.46
CA ILE A 175 -7.99 6.86 0.53
C ILE A 175 -6.77 6.14 -0.03
N VAL A 176 -6.67 6.15 -1.36
CA VAL A 176 -5.57 5.53 -2.09
C VAL A 176 -4.79 6.62 -2.85
N ALA A 177 -3.47 6.66 -2.64
CA ALA A 177 -2.58 7.63 -3.26
C ALA A 177 -1.44 6.95 -4.01
N ASP A 178 -1.35 7.18 -5.32
CA ASP A 178 -0.35 6.54 -6.18
C ASP A 178 0.90 7.40 -6.32
N LEU A 179 2.05 6.80 -6.05
CA LEU A 179 3.36 7.37 -6.35
C LEU A 179 4.04 6.58 -7.46
N ASN A 180 4.59 7.30 -8.44
CA ASN A 180 5.48 6.67 -9.40
C ASN A 180 6.87 6.39 -8.82
N THR A 181 7.75 5.73 -9.60
CA THR A 181 9.12 5.41 -9.19
C THR A 181 9.99 6.60 -8.75
N LYS A 182 9.59 7.83 -9.10
CA LYS A 182 10.27 9.08 -8.71
C LYS A 182 9.59 9.78 -7.53
N ASN A 183 8.70 9.08 -6.82
CA ASN A 183 7.90 9.58 -5.70
C ASN A 183 6.95 10.74 -6.04
N LYS A 184 6.60 10.93 -7.31
CA LYS A 184 5.58 11.93 -7.65
C LYS A 184 4.19 11.34 -7.46
N LEU A 185 3.33 12.07 -6.77
CA LEU A 185 1.91 11.77 -6.66
C LEU A 185 1.27 11.86 -8.05
N THR A 186 0.83 10.72 -8.57
CA THR A 186 0.23 10.62 -9.91
C THR A 186 -1.29 10.55 -9.85
N ASP A 187 -1.84 9.94 -8.81
CA ASP A 187 -3.28 9.84 -8.62
C ASP A 187 -3.68 9.79 -7.14
N VAL A 188 -4.94 10.16 -6.87
CA VAL A 188 -5.56 10.07 -5.54
C VAL A 188 -7.04 9.72 -5.71
N ASN A 189 -7.46 8.59 -5.15
CA ASN A 189 -8.81 8.06 -5.28
C ASN A 189 -9.36 7.58 -3.93
N ILE A 190 -10.65 7.24 -3.94
CA ILE A 190 -11.38 6.60 -2.85
C ILE A 190 -11.69 5.17 -3.30
N ARG A 191 -11.45 4.17 -2.45
CA ARG A 191 -11.63 2.75 -2.78
C ARG A 191 -12.42 2.03 -1.67
N GLY A 192 -13.36 1.17 -2.08
CA GLY A 192 -14.18 0.31 -1.21
C GLY A 192 -14.55 -0.98 -1.94
#